data_AF-A0A2N1DS71-F1
#
_entry.id   AF-A0A2N1DS71-F1
#
_cell.length_a   1.000
_cell.length_b   1.000
_cell.length_c   1.000
_cell.angle_alpha   90.00
_cell.angle_beta   90.00
_cell.angle_gamma   90.00
#
_symmetry.space_group_name_H-M   'P 1'
#
loop_
_entity.id
_entity.type
_entity.pdbx_description
1 polymer ?
#
loop_
_entity_poly.entity_id
_entity_poly.type
_entity_poly.pdbx_seq_one_letter_code
_entity_poly.pdbx_strand_id
1 'polypeptide(L)' 'MNFSNKAVTRTFASPNSQNCWGYLATIGWRKIKTSTNDGSTNLFMMLNAAKASGKTVSGTIEDSTSQITILYLN' A
#
# COMPACT_ATOMS: atom_id res chain seq x y z
N MET A 1 2.76 12.81 3.31
CA MET A 1 1.59 13.15 2.45
C MET A 1 0.40 12.21 2.67
N ASN A 2 -0.80 12.75 2.92
CA ASN A 2 -2.05 11.97 2.92
C ASN A 2 -2.63 11.85 1.51
N PHE A 3 -3.29 10.73 1.21
CA PHE A 3 -4.03 10.50 -0.04
C PHE A 3 -5.39 9.87 0.23
N SER A 4 -6.33 10.06 -0.69
CA SER A 4 -7.70 9.55 -0.58
C SER A 4 -8.24 9.02 -1.90
N ASN A 5 -9.15 8.04 -1.79
CA ASN A 5 -9.91 7.47 -2.91
C ASN A 5 -9.05 7.05 -4.10
N LYS A 6 -7.92 6.38 -3.85
CA LYS A 6 -7.03 5.89 -4.91
C LYS A 6 -7.30 4.42 -5.20
N ALA A 7 -7.51 4.10 -6.48
CA ALA A 7 -7.61 2.72 -6.93
C ALA A 7 -6.24 2.02 -6.85
N VAL A 8 -6.25 0.74 -6.45
CA VAL A 8 -5.07 -0.13 -6.49
C VAL A 8 -5.11 -0.92 -7.79
N THR A 9 -4.25 -0.60 -8.75
CA THR A 9 -4.28 -1.27 -10.07
C THR A 9 -3.35 -2.47 -10.13
N ARG A 10 -2.26 -2.47 -9.35
CA ARG A 10 -1.26 -3.54 -9.27
C ARG A 10 -0.71 -3.69 -7.86
N THR A 11 -0.30 -4.90 -7.54
CA THR A 11 0.39 -5.25 -6.29
C THR A 11 1.60 -6.09 -6.65
N PHE A 12 2.67 -6.00 -5.85
CA PHE A 12 3.88 -6.78 -6.05
C PHE A 12 4.49 -7.15 -4.69
N ALA A 13 4.96 -8.39 -4.59
CA ALA A 13 5.75 -8.86 -3.46
C ALA A 13 6.84 -9.82 -3.94
N SER A 14 7.97 -9.83 -3.25
CA SER A 14 9.03 -10.82 -3.46
C SER A 14 9.35 -11.56 -2.15
N PRO A 15 9.83 -12.81 -2.22
CA PRO A 15 10.37 -13.50 -1.06
C PRO A 15 11.52 -12.69 -0.45
N ASN A 16 11.59 -12.67 0.89
CA ASN A 16 12.60 -11.99 1.72
C ASN A 16 12.45 -10.45 1.85
N SER A 17 12.89 -9.93 3.00
CA SER A 17 13.00 -8.49 3.32
C SER A 17 11.69 -7.69 3.33
N GLN A 18 10.55 -8.35 3.60
CA GLN A 18 9.22 -7.72 3.73
C GLN A 18 8.91 -6.78 2.54
N ASN A 19 9.29 -7.21 1.33
CA ASN A 19 9.27 -6.36 0.15
C ASN A 19 7.89 -6.34 -0.52
N CYS A 20 6.98 -5.51 0.00
CA CYS A 20 5.61 -5.40 -0.48
C CYS A 20 5.33 -4.01 -1.08
N TRP A 21 4.62 -3.98 -2.21
CA TRP A 21 4.35 -2.77 -2.99
C TRP A 21 2.92 -2.72 -3.51
N GLY A 22 2.39 -1.50 -3.64
CA GLY A 22 1.13 -1.20 -4.32
C GLY A 22 1.30 -0.10 -5.36
N TYR A 23 0.63 -0.26 -6.51
CA TYR A 23 0.47 0.80 -7.49
C TYR A 23 -0.84 1.53 -7.24
N LEU A 24 -0.74 2.76 -6.74
CA LEU A 24 -1.88 3.63 -6.48
C LEU A 24 -2.12 4.51 -7.71
N ALA A 25 -3.33 4.52 -8.25
CA ALA A 25 -3.68 5.35 -9.41
C ALA A 25 -3.26 6.81 -9.18
N THR A 26 -2.70 7.46 -10.20
CA THR A 26 -2.16 8.86 -10.16
C THR A 26 -0.97 9.12 -9.23
N ILE A 27 -0.59 8.18 -8.35
CA ILE A 27 0.55 8.31 -7.43
C ILE A 27 1.73 7.42 -7.86
N GLY A 28 1.43 6.25 -8.43
CA GLY A 28 2.42 5.27 -8.87
C GLY A 28 2.77 4.25 -7.80
N TRP A 29 3.93 3.60 -7.97
CA TRP A 29 4.42 2.57 -7.06
C TRP A 29 4.86 3.15 -5.71
N ARG A 30 4.36 2.54 -4.64
CA ARG A 30 4.80 2.84 -3.27
C ARG A 30 5.07 1.53 -2.53
N LYS A 31 6.21 1.48 -1.86
CA LYS A 31 6.57 0.38 -0.97
C LYS A 31 5.84 0.55 0.35
N ILE A 32 5.47 -0.56 0.98
CA ILE A 32 4.94 -0.56 2.34
C ILE A 32 6.10 -0.37 3.33
N LYS A 33 5.93 0.52 4.31
CA LYS A 33 6.94 0.72 5.35
C LYS A 33 6.98 -0.50 6.28
N THR A 34 8.16 -1.09 6.39
CA THR A 34 8.45 -2.28 7.19
C THR A 34 8.84 -1.88 8.61
N SER A 35 7.91 -1.24 9.33
CA SER A 35 8.18 -0.70 10.68
C SER A 35 7.91 -1.71 11.79
N THR A 36 7.08 -2.72 11.53
CA THR A 36 6.79 -3.84 12.43
C THR A 36 6.68 -5.12 11.61
N ASN A 37 6.93 -6.28 12.23
CA ASN A 37 6.92 -7.57 11.52
C ASN A 37 5.59 -7.87 10.80
N ASP A 38 4.45 -7.47 11.39
CA ASP A 38 3.13 -7.75 10.82
C ASP A 38 2.58 -6.61 9.95
N GLY A 39 3.16 -5.41 10.06
CA GLY A 39 2.67 -4.21 9.37
C GLY A 39 2.68 -4.36 7.85
N SER A 40 3.72 -4.99 7.29
CA SER A 40 3.80 -5.23 5.84
C SER A 40 2.72 -6.18 5.34
N THR A 41 2.44 -7.24 6.09
CA THR A 41 1.45 -8.26 5.71
C THR A 41 0.04 -7.69 5.75
N ASN A 42 -0.33 -7.00 6.83
CA ASN A 42 -1.68 -6.44 6.99
C ASN A 42 -2.00 -5.39 5.92
N LEU A 43 -1.07 -4.47 5.65
CA LEU A 43 -1.25 -3.46 4.61
C LEU A 43 -1.25 -4.09 3.20
N PHE A 44 -0.43 -5.13 2.97
CA PHE A 44 -0.42 -5.83 1.68
C PHE A 44 -1.72 -6.61 1.44
N MET A 45 -2.29 -7.22 2.48
CA MET A 45 -3.62 -7.86 2.40
C MET A 45 -4.69 -6.85 2.00
N MET A 46 -4.70 -5.65 2.60
CA MET A 46 -5.64 -4.59 2.21
C MET A 46 -5.48 -4.13 0.76
N LEU A 47 -4.25 -3.96 0.27
CA LEU A 47 -4.00 -3.59 -1.13
C LEU A 47 -4.53 -4.66 -2.10
N ASN A 48 -4.32 -5.93 -1.79
CA ASN A 48 -4.85 -7.03 -2.61
C ASN A 48 -6.38 -7.10 -2.55
N ALA A 49 -6.97 -6.94 -1.37
CA ALA A 49 -8.42 -6.91 -1.20
C ALA A 49 -9.06 -5.75 -1.98
N ALA A 50 -8.47 -4.55 -1.93
CA ALA A 50 -8.92 -3.39 -2.69
C ALA A 50 -8.89 -3.66 -4.20
N LYS A 51 -7.77 -4.17 -4.71
CA LYS A 51 -7.62 -4.52 -6.13
C LYS A 51 -8.65 -5.57 -6.56
N ALA A 52 -8.82 -6.64 -5.79
CA ALA A 52 -9.72 -7.74 -6.11
C ALA A 52 -11.20 -7.33 -6.10
N SER A 53 -11.57 -6.40 -5.21
CA SER A 53 -12.95 -5.92 -5.06
C SER A 53 -13.28 -4.67 -5.87
N GLY A 54 -12.31 -4.09 -6.60
CA GLY A 54 -12.49 -2.82 -7.31
C GLY A 54 -12.69 -1.61 -6.38
N LYS A 55 -12.41 -1.76 -5.09
CA LYS A 55 -12.50 -0.69 -4.09
C LYS A 55 -11.29 0.24 -4.15
N THR A 56 -11.46 1.42 -3.55
CA THR A 56 -10.38 2.38 -3.40
C THR A 56 -9.79 2.35 -1.99
N VAL A 57 -8.60 2.91 -1.85
CA VAL A 57 -7.90 3.06 -0.58
C VAL A 57 -7.57 4.52 -0.31
N SER A 58 -7.53 4.86 0.97
CA SER A 58 -7.06 6.15 1.50
C SER A 58 -5.95 5.88 2.51
N GLY A 59 -5.03 6.82 2.75
CA GLY A 59 -3.93 6.56 3.67
C GLY A 59 -2.87 7.63 3.71
N THR A 60 -1.71 7.26 4.25
CA THR A 60 -0.56 8.14 4.43
C THR A 60 0.68 7.54 3.79
N ILE A 61 1.38 8.37 3.03
CA ILE A 61 2.73 8.13 2.51
C ILE A 61 3.69 8.98 3.33
N GLU A 62 4.74 8.38 3.88
CA GLU A 62 5.81 9.11 4.54
C GLU A 62 6.68 9.85 3.52
N ASP A 63 6.90 11.15 3.73
CA ASP A 63 7.55 12.00 2.73
C ASP A 63 9.05 11.70 2.57
N SER A 64 9.74 11.29 3.64
CA SER A 64 11.18 11.00 3.61
C SER A 64 11.54 9.73 2.87
N THR A 65 10.66 8.72 2.89
CA THR A 65 10.91 7.40 2.31
C THR A 65 10.00 7.08 1.12
N SER A 66 8.98 7.90 0.86
CA SER A 66 7.91 7.64 -0.11
C SER A 66 7.24 6.27 0.11
N GLN A 67 7.07 5.85 1.37
CA GLN A 67 6.49 4.56 1.74
C GLN A 67 5.09 4.72 2.35
N ILE A 68 4.22 3.74 2.11
CA ILE A 68 2.90 3.65 2.72
C ILE A 68 3.08 3.28 4.20
N THR A 69 2.51 4.08 5.10
CA THR A 69 2.57 3.84 6.56
C THR A 69 1.21 3.53 7.16
N ILE A 70 0.14 4.11 6.61
CA ILE A 70 -1.24 3.92 7.05
C ILE A 70 -2.10 3.68 5.81
N LEU A 71 -3.04 2.75 5.90
CA LEU A 71 -3.99 2.44 4.83
C LEU A 71 -5.36 2.14 5.40
N TYR A 72 -6.38 2.67 4.75
CA TYR A 72 -7.79 2.44 4.99
C TYR A 72 -8.43 1.92 3.70
N LEU A 73 -9.24 0.88 3.81
CA LEU A 73 -10.08 0.41 2.72
C LEU A 73 -11.41 1.18 2.75
N ASN A 74 -11.83 1.72 1.61
CA ASN A 74 -13.09 2.45 1.48
C ASN A 74 -14.27 1.50 1.12
#